data_AF-A0A6F9BQ56-F1
#
_entry.id   AF-A0A6F9BQ56-F1
#
_cell.length_a   1.000
_cell.length_b   1.000
_cell.length_c   1.000
_cell.angle_alpha   90.00
_cell.angle_beta   90.00
_cell.angle_gamma   90.00
#
_symmetry.space_group_name_H-M   'P 1'
#
loop_
_entity.id
_entity.type
_entity.pdbx_description
1 polymer ?
#
loop_
_entity_poly.entity_id
_entity_poly.type
_entity_poly.pdbx_seq_one_letter_code
_entity_poly.pdbx_strand_id
1 'polypeptide(L)'
;MEIEFCCVYPKKGNVSLEFLAHKIPYIFIEKGFGKFTYQFEFFHSSSFNRMVDPASYPVEVELKEMVYMEITSTSSVANTEMFVESCMATPTDNDASTTASSKTVILCETGNPNTRCAQGCINGTTATTPQHHQEREAALETNPHYISQGPLCVRRSADSKAADVALNLNLLFVTGSFLAAVATVCGVVMYRSRESKDKYQS
;
A
#
# COMPACT_ATOMS: atom_id res chain seq x y z
N MET A 1 -26.17 -4.56 36.18
CA MET A 1 -26.61 -3.28 35.59
C MET A 1 -25.97 -3.21 34.23
N GLU A 2 -26.72 -3.51 33.17
CA GLU A 2 -26.29 -3.31 31.79
C GLU A 2 -26.72 -1.90 31.38
N ILE A 3 -25.77 -1.09 30.91
CA ILE A 3 -26.06 0.20 30.32
C ILE A 3 -25.97 0.00 28.81
N GLU A 4 -27.11 0.00 28.13
CA GLU A 4 -27.16 0.03 26.67
C GLU A 4 -26.76 1.42 26.18
N PHE A 5 -25.73 1.47 25.34
CA PHE A 5 -25.34 2.67 24.62
C PHE A 5 -25.99 2.66 23.23
N CYS A 6 -26.73 3.71 22.90
CA CYS A 6 -27.34 3.91 21.59
C CYS A 6 -26.82 5.19 20.94
N CYS A 7 -26.18 5.06 19.77
CA CYS A 7 -25.87 6.21 18.90
C CYS A 7 -26.93 6.30 17.80
N VAL A 8 -27.67 7.41 17.76
CA VAL A 8 -28.69 7.66 16.71
C VAL A 8 -28.12 8.64 15.70
N TYR A 9 -27.85 8.17 14.49
CA TYR A 9 -27.35 9.00 13.40
C TYR A 9 -28.48 9.38 12.42
N PRO A 10 -28.54 10.64 11.96
CA PRO A 10 -29.52 11.06 10.98
C PRO A 10 -29.29 10.37 9.64
N LYS A 11 -30.35 9.84 9.02
CA LYS A 11 -30.28 9.14 7.72
C LYS A 11 -29.87 10.05 6.55
N LYS A 12 -29.93 11.38 6.75
CA LYS A 12 -29.56 12.40 5.77
C LYS A 12 -28.87 13.54 6.51
N GLY A 13 -27.67 13.87 6.07
CA GLY A 13 -26.90 15.00 6.54
C GLY A 13 -25.98 15.46 5.43
N ASN A 14 -25.69 16.75 5.37
CA ASN A 14 -24.62 17.23 4.50
C ASN A 14 -23.30 16.89 5.19
N VAL A 15 -22.59 15.89 4.66
CA VAL A 15 -21.26 15.51 5.15
C VAL A 15 -20.25 16.17 4.24
N SER A 16 -19.51 17.14 4.76
CA SER A 16 -18.30 17.64 4.11
C SER A 16 -17.11 16.80 4.58
N LEU A 17 -16.49 16.07 3.66
CA LEU A 17 -15.23 15.40 3.91
C LEU A 17 -14.10 16.41 3.68
N GLU A 18 -13.63 17.05 4.74
CA GLU A 18 -12.40 17.84 4.70
C GLU A 18 -11.23 16.89 4.96
N PHE A 19 -10.54 16.51 3.88
CA PHE A 19 -9.36 15.67 3.96
C PHE A 19 -8.11 16.55 4.01
N LEU A 20 -7.48 16.63 5.18
CA LEU A 20 -6.22 17.33 5.36
C LEU A 20 -5.08 16.32 5.19
N ALA A 21 -4.40 16.35 4.04
CA ALA A 21 -3.38 15.35 3.67
C ALA A 21 -2.19 15.27 4.62
N HIS A 22 -1.94 16.36 5.32
CA HIS A 22 -0.81 16.50 6.23
C HIS A 22 -1.32 17.06 7.57
N LYS A 23 -1.82 16.18 8.44
CA LYS A 23 -2.43 16.54 9.73
C LYS A 23 -1.41 16.43 10.85
N ILE A 24 -0.45 17.34 10.85
CA ILE A 24 0.57 17.46 11.90
C ILE A 24 0.43 18.80 12.65
N PRO A 25 0.62 18.79 13.98
CA PRO A 25 0.90 17.64 14.84
C PRO A 25 -0.36 16.90 15.32
N TYR A 26 -0.27 15.60 15.54
CA TYR A 26 -1.28 14.89 16.35
C TYR A 26 -1.01 15.16 17.82
N ILE A 27 -1.98 15.70 18.55
CA ILE A 27 -1.83 16.06 19.97
C ILE A 27 -2.87 15.30 20.79
N PHE A 28 -2.40 14.58 21.80
CA PHE A 28 -3.24 13.87 22.76
C PHE A 28 -2.87 14.27 24.19
N ILE A 29 -3.87 14.29 25.06
CA ILE A 29 -3.71 14.61 26.48
C ILE A 29 -4.39 13.52 27.28
N GLU A 30 -3.59 12.73 27.99
CA GLU A 30 -4.06 11.58 28.75
C GLU A 30 -3.76 11.76 30.23
N LYS A 31 -4.71 11.39 31.09
CA LYS A 31 -4.55 11.51 32.53
C LYS A 31 -3.56 10.44 33.02
N GLY A 32 -2.51 10.86 33.74
CA GLY A 32 -1.44 9.95 34.21
C GLY A 32 -0.24 9.87 33.27
N PHE A 33 -0.44 10.13 31.98
CA PHE A 33 0.60 10.13 30.97
C PHE A 33 1.02 11.54 30.54
N GLY A 34 0.11 12.53 30.56
CA GLY A 34 0.42 13.90 30.16
C GLY A 34 0.12 14.18 28.68
N LYS A 35 0.84 15.14 28.09
CA LYS A 35 0.62 15.60 26.72
C LYS A 35 1.64 14.99 25.79
N PHE A 36 1.16 14.34 24.73
CA PHE A 36 1.99 13.72 23.71
C PHE A 36 1.69 14.30 22.35
N THR A 37 2.74 14.39 21.54
CA THR A 37 2.65 14.82 20.16
C THR A 37 3.31 13.82 19.25
N TYR A 38 2.60 13.41 18.20
CA TYR A 38 3.11 12.46 17.21
C TYR A 38 3.21 13.11 15.84
N GLN A 39 4.18 12.61 15.08
CA GLN A 39 4.35 12.85 13.68
C GLN A 39 4.16 11.52 12.94
N PHE A 40 3.32 11.48 11.91
CA PHE A 40 3.13 10.29 11.08
C PHE A 40 3.34 10.67 9.62
N GLU A 41 4.45 10.22 9.04
CA GLU A 41 4.89 10.66 7.72
C GLU A 41 5.26 9.51 6.79
N PHE A 42 5.12 9.75 5.48
CA PHE A 42 5.65 8.87 4.44
C PHE A 42 7.06 9.31 4.06
N PHE A 43 7.89 8.35 3.64
CA PHE A 43 9.26 8.56 3.24
C PHE A 43 9.51 7.94 1.87
N HIS A 44 10.43 8.53 1.12
CA HIS A 44 10.78 8.04 -0.21
C HIS A 44 11.60 6.73 -0.18
N SER A 45 12.22 6.38 0.94
CA SER A 45 13.08 5.19 1.05
C SER A 45 13.18 4.66 2.47
N SER A 46 13.72 3.45 2.62
CA SER A 46 14.05 2.80 3.89
C SER A 46 15.13 3.51 4.72
N SER A 47 15.75 4.57 4.19
CA SER A 47 16.70 5.39 4.95
C SER A 47 16.02 6.43 5.84
N PHE A 48 14.70 6.63 5.70
CA PHE A 48 13.89 7.56 6.51
C PHE A 48 14.48 8.98 6.62
N ASN A 49 15.21 9.43 5.60
CA ASN A 49 15.89 10.73 5.60
C ASN A 49 15.12 11.84 4.87
N ARG A 50 14.19 11.45 4.00
CA ARG A 50 13.42 12.33 3.12
C ARG A 50 11.95 11.98 3.21
N MET A 51 11.24 12.80 3.99
CA MET A 51 9.79 12.79 4.05
C MET A 51 9.20 13.19 2.70
N VAL A 52 8.03 12.65 2.38
CA VAL A 52 7.24 13.04 1.20
C VAL A 52 6.68 14.44 1.43
N ASP A 53 6.74 15.30 0.42
CA ASP A 53 6.22 16.67 0.52
C ASP A 53 4.68 16.64 0.61
N PRO A 54 4.05 17.29 1.61
CA PRO A 54 2.61 17.49 1.68
C PRO A 54 1.95 18.00 0.39
N ALA A 55 2.65 18.80 -0.41
CA ALA A 55 2.17 19.32 -1.69
C ALA A 55 2.18 18.27 -2.83
N SER A 56 2.87 17.14 -2.63
CA SER A 56 2.98 16.05 -3.62
C SER A 56 1.91 14.97 -3.45
N TYR A 57 0.99 15.13 -2.49
CA TYR A 57 -0.14 14.22 -2.32
C TYR A 57 -1.16 14.34 -3.45
N PRO A 58 -1.84 13.25 -3.87
CA PRO A 58 -1.74 11.87 -3.37
C PRO A 58 -0.37 11.23 -3.65
N VAL A 59 0.11 10.42 -2.70
CA VAL A 59 1.35 9.64 -2.90
C VAL A 59 1.05 8.50 -3.89
N GLU A 60 1.62 8.56 -5.09
CA GLU A 60 1.45 7.51 -6.10
C GLU A 60 2.40 6.34 -5.85
N VAL A 61 1.86 5.12 -5.83
CA VAL A 61 2.61 3.88 -5.61
C VAL A 61 2.12 2.80 -6.55
N GLU A 62 3.00 1.92 -7.02
CA GLU A 62 2.63 0.77 -7.83
C GLU A 62 2.34 -0.49 -6.98
N LEU A 63 1.53 -1.40 -7.51
CA LEU A 63 1.35 -2.71 -6.89
C LEU A 63 2.71 -3.42 -6.72
N LYS A 64 2.96 -3.91 -5.50
CA LYS A 64 4.23 -4.53 -5.05
C LYS A 64 5.37 -3.54 -4.78
N GLU A 65 5.14 -2.24 -4.94
CA GLU A 65 6.08 -1.22 -4.46
C GLU A 65 6.03 -1.14 -2.93
N MET A 66 7.19 -0.96 -2.31
CA MET A 66 7.31 -0.83 -0.85
C MET A 66 7.05 0.61 -0.44
N VAL A 67 6.07 0.81 0.45
CA VAL A 67 5.78 2.12 1.05
C VAL A 67 6.53 2.25 2.37
N TYR A 68 7.32 3.32 2.52
CA TYR A 68 8.04 3.62 3.76
C TYR A 68 7.30 4.68 4.56
N MET A 69 7.07 4.41 5.85
CA MET A 69 6.31 5.30 6.71
C MET A 69 6.82 5.19 8.16
N GLU A 70 6.78 6.31 8.90
CA GLU A 70 7.30 6.37 10.27
C GLU A 70 6.29 7.08 11.18
N ILE A 71 6.15 6.60 12.43
CA ILE A 71 5.51 7.36 13.50
C ILE A 71 6.56 7.70 14.54
N THR A 72 6.73 8.98 14.81
CA THR A 72 7.74 9.47 15.75
C THR A 72 7.07 10.35 16.80
N SER A 73 7.39 10.09 18.07
CA SER A 73 6.99 10.99 19.16
C SER A 73 7.84 12.26 19.09
N THR A 74 7.19 13.41 18.92
CA THR A 74 7.84 14.73 18.98
C THR A 74 7.87 15.30 20.40
N SER A 75 7.12 14.70 21.32
CA SER A 75 7.14 14.98 22.76
C SER A 75 8.03 13.98 23.51
N SER A 76 8.79 14.44 24.50
CA SER A 76 9.48 13.58 25.45
C SER A 76 8.72 13.54 26.77
N VAL A 77 7.96 12.47 27.01
CA VAL A 77 7.34 12.21 28.30
C VAL A 77 8.11 11.10 29.00
N ALA A 78 8.45 11.31 30.27
CA ALA A 78 9.19 10.34 31.05
C ALA A 78 8.37 9.06 31.29
N ASN A 79 9.08 7.93 31.46
CA ASN A 79 8.52 6.63 31.83
C ASN A 79 7.40 6.13 30.90
N THR A 80 7.39 6.56 29.65
CA THR A 80 6.37 6.15 28.67
C THR A 80 7.02 5.55 27.44
N GLU A 81 6.47 4.43 26.97
CA GLU A 81 6.79 3.83 25.67
C GLU A 81 5.56 3.84 24.75
N MET A 82 5.81 3.98 23.44
CA MET A 82 4.77 4.04 22.41
C MET A 82 4.67 2.69 21.70
N PHE A 83 3.46 2.19 21.50
CA PHE A 83 3.20 0.96 20.77
C PHE A 83 2.12 1.16 19.70
N VAL A 84 2.42 0.69 18.49
CA VAL A 84 1.46 0.70 17.37
C VAL A 84 0.66 -0.60 17.44
N GLU A 85 -0.59 -0.49 17.87
CA GLU A 85 -1.47 -1.63 18.10
C GLU A 85 -2.00 -2.23 16.80
N SER A 86 -2.42 -1.37 15.86
CA SER A 86 -2.93 -1.82 14.56
C SER A 86 -2.66 -0.81 13.45
N CYS A 87 -2.66 -1.31 12.21
CA CYS A 87 -2.49 -0.53 11.00
C CYS A 87 -3.51 -1.00 9.95
N MET A 88 -4.26 -0.08 9.37
CA MET A 88 -5.31 -0.35 8.39
C MET A 88 -5.17 0.58 7.19
N ALA A 89 -5.44 0.06 6.00
CA ALA A 89 -5.59 0.86 4.79
C ALA A 89 -7.08 0.93 4.44
N THR A 90 -7.63 2.13 4.39
CA THR A 90 -9.07 2.35 4.16
C THR A 90 -9.26 2.99 2.79
N PRO A 91 -10.08 2.40 1.89
CA PRO A 91 -10.46 3.04 0.64
C PRO A 91 -11.14 4.39 0.89
N THR A 92 -10.85 5.38 0.05
CA THR A 92 -11.55 6.66 0.07
C THR A 92 -12.76 6.62 -0.85
N ASP A 93 -13.86 7.29 -0.47
CA ASP A 93 -15.14 7.22 -1.18
C ASP A 93 -15.07 7.64 -2.67
N ASN A 94 -14.05 8.42 -3.05
CA ASN A 94 -13.93 9.00 -4.38
C ASN A 94 -13.28 8.06 -5.41
N ASP A 95 -12.52 7.04 -4.99
CA ASP A 95 -11.91 6.04 -5.88
C ASP A 95 -11.41 4.84 -5.07
N ALA A 96 -11.74 3.63 -5.53
CA ALA A 96 -11.23 2.38 -4.95
C ALA A 96 -9.70 2.25 -5.04
N SER A 97 -9.04 2.99 -5.94
CA SER A 97 -7.58 3.04 -6.07
C SER A 97 -6.90 3.91 -5.00
N THR A 98 -7.67 4.78 -4.34
CA THR A 98 -7.16 5.77 -3.39
C THR A 98 -7.44 5.31 -1.96
N THR A 99 -6.41 5.24 -1.13
CA THR A 99 -6.49 4.72 0.25
C THR A 99 -5.86 5.69 1.24
N ALA A 100 -6.35 5.71 2.48
CA ALA A 100 -5.68 6.37 3.60
C ALA A 100 -5.10 5.30 4.53
N SER A 101 -3.90 5.52 5.06
CA SER A 101 -3.32 4.69 6.11
C SER A 101 -3.80 5.21 7.46
N SER A 102 -4.50 4.37 8.23
CA SER A 102 -4.92 4.63 9.61
C SER A 102 -4.20 3.70 10.57
N LYS A 103 -3.91 4.18 11.76
CA LYS A 103 -3.20 3.45 12.80
C LYS A 103 -3.79 3.74 14.17
N THR A 104 -3.72 2.75 15.03
CA THR A 104 -4.08 2.85 16.44
C THR A 104 -2.81 2.78 17.28
N VAL A 105 -2.61 3.76 18.14
CA VAL A 105 -1.43 3.89 19.00
C VAL A 105 -1.87 3.90 20.45
N ILE A 106 -1.16 3.16 21.29
CA ILE A 106 -1.29 3.20 22.75
C ILE A 106 0.05 3.61 23.36
N LEU A 107 -0.02 4.15 24.57
CA LEU A 107 1.14 4.43 25.41
C LEU A 107 1.10 3.52 26.62
N CYS A 108 2.26 3.05 27.07
CA CYS A 108 2.39 2.25 28.28
C CYS A 108 3.48 2.80 29.19
N GLU A 109 3.36 2.53 30.49
CA GLU A 109 4.46 2.78 31.42
C GLU A 109 5.67 1.89 31.10
N THR A 110 6.84 2.49 30.95
CA THR A 110 8.07 1.75 30.62
C THR A 110 8.48 0.81 31.75
N GLY A 111 8.85 -0.42 31.39
CA GLY A 111 9.40 -1.41 32.34
C GLY A 111 8.36 -2.25 33.07
N ASN A 112 7.07 -2.03 32.80
CA ASN A 112 5.99 -2.83 33.37
C ASN A 112 5.62 -4.01 32.45
N PRO A 113 5.87 -5.28 32.85
CA PRO A 113 5.66 -6.44 32.00
C PRO A 113 4.18 -6.80 31.79
N ASN A 114 3.27 -6.20 32.55
CA ASN A 114 1.84 -6.46 32.43
C ASN A 114 1.19 -5.60 31.34
N THR A 115 1.96 -4.74 30.67
CA THR A 115 1.42 -3.83 29.67
C THR A 115 1.29 -4.47 28.29
N ARG A 116 0.38 -3.98 27.45
CA ARG A 116 0.23 -4.35 26.04
C ARG A 116 1.47 -4.07 25.21
N CYS A 117 2.26 -3.06 25.58
CA CYS A 117 3.54 -2.74 24.94
C CYS A 117 4.57 -3.86 25.17
N ALA A 118 4.64 -4.43 26.38
CA ALA A 118 5.52 -5.56 26.70
C ALA A 118 5.12 -6.88 26.00
N GLN A 119 3.86 -7.02 25.61
CA GLN A 119 3.34 -8.22 24.94
C GLN A 119 3.71 -8.31 23.44
N GLY A 120 4.15 -7.21 22.82
CA GLY A 120 4.56 -7.18 21.42
C GLY A 120 3.43 -7.53 20.44
N CYS A 121 3.72 -8.23 19.34
CA CYS A 121 2.70 -8.62 18.35
C CYS A 121 1.94 -9.88 18.80
N ILE A 122 0.60 -9.85 18.74
CA ILE A 122 -0.26 -11.03 18.95
C ILE A 122 -0.74 -11.63 17.63
N ASN A 123 -1.03 -12.93 17.62
CA ASN A 123 -1.62 -13.61 16.46
C ASN A 123 -3.04 -13.08 16.21
N GLY A 124 -3.33 -12.69 14.96
CA GLY A 124 -4.59 -12.03 14.58
C GLY A 124 -5.86 -12.86 14.83
N THR A 125 -5.76 -14.18 15.04
CA THR A 125 -6.89 -15.07 15.34
C THR A 125 -7.44 -14.95 16.77
N THR A 126 -6.75 -14.28 17.68
CA THR A 126 -7.16 -14.12 19.08
C THR A 126 -7.72 -12.74 19.44
N ALA A 127 -7.81 -11.82 18.48
CA ALA A 127 -8.18 -10.41 18.71
C ALA A 127 -9.67 -10.16 19.06
N THR A 128 -10.50 -11.19 19.24
CA THR A 128 -11.96 -11.06 19.43
C THR A 128 -12.48 -11.39 20.81
N THR A 129 -11.63 -11.49 21.85
CA THR A 129 -12.15 -11.66 23.22
C THR A 129 -11.93 -10.38 24.02
N PRO A 130 -12.97 -9.54 24.23
CA PRO A 130 -12.89 -8.48 25.22
C PRO A 130 -12.80 -9.14 26.59
N GLN A 131 -11.59 -9.27 27.12
CA GLN A 131 -11.41 -9.68 28.50
C GLN A 131 -11.80 -8.51 29.38
N HIS A 132 -12.95 -8.64 30.04
CA HIS A 132 -13.36 -7.79 31.16
C HIS A 132 -12.33 -7.93 32.29
N HIS A 133 -11.27 -7.14 32.24
CA HIS A 133 -10.39 -6.96 33.39
C HIS A 133 -10.85 -5.75 34.19
N GLN A 134 -11.12 -6.05 35.45
CA GLN A 134 -11.66 -5.19 36.48
C GLN A 134 -10.70 -4.02 36.75
N GLU A 135 -11.17 -2.81 36.46
CA GLU A 135 -10.41 -1.57 36.64
C GLU A 135 -10.31 -1.21 38.13
N ARG A 136 -9.07 -1.19 38.65
CA ARG A 136 -8.50 -0.11 39.47
C ARG A 136 -7.05 -0.41 39.81
N GLU A 137 -6.16 0.27 39.09
CA GLU A 137 -4.89 0.84 39.54
C GLU A 137 -4.47 1.81 38.41
N ALA A 138 -3.72 2.88 38.72
CA ALA A 138 -3.45 3.99 37.79
C ALA A 138 -3.17 3.45 36.38
N ALA A 139 -3.99 3.83 35.39
CA ALA A 139 -4.00 3.21 34.07
C ALA A 139 -2.55 3.13 33.54
N LEU A 140 -1.97 1.93 33.57
CA LEU A 140 -0.60 1.64 33.15
C LEU A 140 -0.46 1.76 31.62
N GLU A 141 -1.59 2.00 30.95
CA GLU A 141 -1.76 2.16 29.52
C GLU A 141 -2.81 3.23 29.23
N THR A 142 -2.70 3.90 28.09
CA THR A 142 -3.74 4.83 27.62
C THR A 142 -4.87 4.09 26.90
N ASN A 143 -5.96 4.80 26.67
CA ASN A 143 -6.90 4.37 25.64
C ASN A 143 -6.23 4.35 24.24
N PRO A 144 -6.80 3.65 23.25
CA PRO A 144 -6.27 3.65 21.89
C PRO A 144 -6.50 4.98 21.17
N HIS A 145 -5.44 5.53 20.59
CA HIS A 145 -5.45 6.81 19.86
C HIS A 145 -5.41 6.56 18.36
N TYR A 146 -6.30 7.21 17.61
CA TYR A 146 -6.43 7.01 16.17
C TYR A 146 -5.71 8.12 15.39
N ILE A 147 -4.81 7.73 14.48
CA ILE A 147 -4.06 8.62 13.59
C ILE A 147 -4.20 8.16 12.14
N SER A 148 -4.16 9.07 11.17
CA SER A 148 -4.38 8.71 9.76
C SER A 148 -3.71 9.65 8.77
N GLN A 149 -2.90 9.13 7.85
CA GLN A 149 -2.18 9.87 6.81
C GLN A 149 -2.57 9.35 5.42
N GLY A 150 -2.60 10.24 4.42
CA GLY A 150 -2.91 9.88 3.04
C GLY A 150 -3.22 11.10 2.18
N PRO A 151 -3.84 10.93 0.99
CA PRO A 151 -4.10 9.65 0.33
C PRO A 151 -2.85 9.02 -0.33
N LEU A 152 -2.87 7.69 -0.43
CA LEU A 152 -2.02 6.85 -1.28
C LEU A 152 -2.85 6.41 -2.50
N CYS A 153 -2.35 6.66 -3.71
CA CYS A 153 -2.97 6.22 -4.96
C CYS A 153 -2.22 5.01 -5.50
N VAL A 154 -2.88 3.85 -5.53
CA VAL A 154 -2.29 2.59 -5.97
C VAL A 154 -2.56 2.37 -7.45
N ARG A 155 -1.50 2.34 -8.26
CA ARG A 155 -1.57 2.06 -9.69
C ARG A 155 -1.22 0.61 -9.96
N ARG A 156 -1.84 0.03 -10.99
CA ARG A 156 -1.40 -1.26 -11.53
C ARG A 156 -0.17 -1.01 -12.39
N SER A 157 0.93 -1.69 -12.11
CA SER A 157 2.05 -1.72 -13.05
C SER A 157 1.54 -2.21 -14.41
N ALA A 158 1.83 -1.46 -15.47
CA ALA A 158 1.52 -1.89 -16.82
C ALA A 158 2.30 -3.19 -17.07
N ASP A 159 1.59 -4.32 -17.22
CA ASP A 159 2.22 -5.57 -17.61
C ASP A 159 2.97 -5.29 -18.91
N SER A 160 4.30 -5.51 -18.90
CA SER A 160 5.19 -5.19 -20.01
C SER A 160 5.00 -6.15 -21.20
N LYS A 161 3.78 -6.60 -21.44
CA LYS A 161 3.33 -7.40 -22.59
C LYS A 161 3.39 -6.61 -23.90
N ALA A 162 3.43 -5.29 -23.83
CA ALA A 162 3.57 -4.44 -25.03
C ALA A 162 5.02 -4.37 -25.57
N ALA A 163 6.03 -4.67 -24.74
CA ALA A 163 7.42 -4.70 -25.16
C ALA A 163 7.81 -6.03 -25.85
N ASP A 164 7.12 -7.13 -25.54
CA ASP A 164 7.37 -8.44 -26.14
C ASP A 164 6.89 -8.51 -27.60
N VAL A 165 5.80 -7.80 -27.94
CA VAL A 165 5.31 -7.67 -29.34
C VAL A 165 6.18 -6.74 -30.18
N ALA A 166 6.98 -5.87 -29.54
CA ALA A 166 7.89 -4.95 -30.21
C ALA A 166 9.25 -5.59 -30.55
N LEU A 167 9.53 -6.79 -30.04
CA LEU A 167 10.63 -7.60 -30.54
C LEU A 167 10.16 -8.33 -31.79
N ASN A 168 10.58 -7.75 -32.93
CA ASN A 168 11.01 -8.46 -34.13
C ASN A 168 10.05 -8.53 -35.34
N LEU A 169 9.40 -7.42 -35.66
CA LEU A 169 8.91 -7.19 -37.04
C LEU A 169 10.05 -7.31 -38.07
N ASN A 170 11.27 -6.89 -37.71
CA ASN A 170 12.46 -7.08 -38.55
C ASN A 170 12.82 -8.56 -38.78
N LEU A 171 12.70 -9.43 -37.76
CA LEU A 171 12.91 -10.88 -37.94
C LEU A 171 11.82 -11.52 -38.80
N LEU A 172 10.54 -11.11 -38.64
CA LEU A 172 9.45 -11.59 -39.50
C LEU A 172 9.65 -11.18 -40.96
N PHE A 173 10.10 -9.95 -41.23
CA PHE A 173 10.42 -9.51 -42.58
C PHE A 173 11.64 -10.24 -43.16
N VAL A 174 12.72 -10.40 -42.40
CA VAL A 174 13.95 -11.07 -42.88
C VAL A 174 13.72 -12.57 -43.11
N THR A 175 13.03 -13.26 -42.20
CA THR A 175 12.71 -14.70 -42.35
C THR A 175 11.70 -14.95 -43.46
N GLY A 176 10.68 -14.10 -43.62
CA GLY A 176 9.71 -14.19 -44.71
C GLY A 176 10.33 -13.99 -46.09
N SER A 177 11.24 -13.02 -46.22
CA SER A 177 11.93 -12.70 -47.49
C SER A 177 12.79 -13.87 -47.99
N PHE A 178 13.52 -14.53 -47.09
CA PHE A 178 14.37 -15.67 -47.44
C PHE A 178 13.56 -16.88 -47.95
N LEU A 179 12.43 -17.19 -47.30
CA LEU A 179 11.59 -18.32 -47.72
C LEU A 179 10.98 -18.09 -49.11
N ALA A 180 10.55 -16.85 -49.41
CA ALA A 180 10.03 -16.49 -50.74
C ALA A 180 11.11 -16.59 -51.83
N ALA A 181 12.34 -16.16 -51.54
CA ALA A 181 13.47 -16.27 -52.46
C ALA A 181 13.83 -17.75 -52.75
N VAL A 182 13.84 -18.61 -51.72
CA VAL A 182 14.13 -20.04 -51.90
C VAL A 182 13.01 -20.73 -52.69
N ALA A 183 11.74 -20.43 -52.39
CA ALA A 183 10.60 -21.00 -53.09
C ALA A 183 10.58 -20.62 -54.58
N THR A 184 10.89 -19.36 -54.90
CA THR A 184 10.95 -18.89 -56.29
C THR A 184 12.11 -19.51 -57.06
N VAL A 185 13.31 -19.60 -56.48
CA VAL A 185 14.46 -20.27 -57.11
C VAL A 185 14.16 -21.76 -57.36
N CYS A 186 13.66 -22.47 -56.35
CA CYS A 186 13.29 -23.88 -56.49
C CYS A 186 12.18 -24.08 -57.55
N GLY A 187 11.17 -23.21 -57.57
CA GLY A 187 10.11 -23.21 -58.57
C GLY A 187 10.65 -23.04 -60.00
N VAL A 188 11.55 -22.08 -60.21
CA VAL A 188 12.17 -21.83 -61.53
C VAL A 188 13.03 -23.01 -61.97
N VAL A 189 13.83 -23.61 -61.07
CA VAL A 189 14.66 -24.78 -61.39
C VAL A 189 13.79 -25.98 -61.77
N MET A 190 12.72 -26.24 -61.01
CA MET A 190 11.79 -27.32 -61.31
C MET A 190 11.03 -27.09 -62.61
N TYR A 191 10.61 -25.85 -62.88
CA TYR A 191 9.95 -25.46 -64.12
C TYR A 191 10.86 -25.68 -65.34
N ARG A 192 12.10 -25.20 -65.27
CA ARG A 192 13.13 -25.40 -66.31
C ARG A 192 13.46 -26.88 -66.52
N SER A 193 13.53 -27.66 -65.44
CA SER A 193 13.79 -29.10 -65.51
C SER A 193 12.65 -29.85 -66.21
N ARG A 194 11.38 -29.45 -65.99
CA ARG A 194 10.22 -29.99 -66.71
C ARG A 194 10.23 -29.62 -68.19
N GLU A 195 10.48 -28.35 -68.52
CA GLU A 195 10.55 -27.90 -69.91
C GLU A 195 11.66 -28.63 -70.70
N SER A 196 12.75 -28.98 -70.02
CA SER A 196 13.85 -29.76 -70.60
C SER A 196 13.50 -31.24 -70.82
N LYS A 197 12.58 -31.79 -70.02
CA LYS A 197 12.07 -33.17 -70.17
C LYS A 197 11.03 -33.28 -71.28
N ASP A 198 10.15 -32.28 -71.42
CA ASP A 198 9.15 -32.26 -72.50
C ASP A 198 9.80 -32.12 -73.89
N LYS A 199 10.98 -31.50 -73.98
CA LYS A 199 11.79 -31.45 -75.21
C LYS A 199 12.51 -32.76 -75.57
N TYR A 200 12.55 -33.76 -74.69
CA TYR A 200 13.22 -35.05 -74.93
C TYR A 200 12.24 -36.19 -75.27
N GLN A 201 10.93 -35.92 -75.30
CA GLN A 201 9.87 -36.89 -75.57
C GLN A 201 8.98 -36.54 -76.78
N SER A 202 9.47 -35.70 -77.70
CA SER A 202 8.85 -35.46 -79.02
C SER A 202 9.68 -36.03 -80.17
#